data_AF-A0A421CID2-F1
#
_entry.id   AF-A0A421CID2-F1
#
_cell.length_a   1.000
_cell.length_b   1.000
_cell.length_c   1.000
_cell.angle_alpha   90.00
_cell.angle_beta   90.00
_cell.angle_gamma   90.00
#
_symmetry.space_group_name_H-M   'P 1'
#
loop_
_entity.id
_entity.type
_entity.pdbx_description
1 polymer ?
#
loop_
_entity_poly.entity_id
_entity_poly.type
_entity_poly.pdbx_seq_one_letter_code
_entity_poly.pdbx_strand_id
1 'polypeptide(L)'
;MKTFRSFVFVLLMAILLSGCYIKLYEENGLETRLDGNDMVFILKSEAGAIELLIDETIDFSALLVPDDYLKIVKHIDESTLIALARGSTINQGEEILRIEGLTEKSLITSIKIWNICDTYHESNGTEPELLGDFTGDGQVEGFDFIPFAQSYGNAVGSPGYDSIYDMSSLENPAGKAFSGIWAKIYSQEGVPDGKIDGPDFIVFANNYGFANPYLGTWTFTGAIDYESSSFGQVDATGEGTATIQSSNFNLVGNVTMYFEADYEDESGNPLHSEMTTTINNVSFDFDNLIMTIDATVEDPTGSGSTYDVRLRGALRTVGDALYAEVPSGDIYLLNPERKVGTWSGSKQ
;
A
#
# COMPACT_ATOMS: atom_id res chain seq x y z
N MET A 1 -16.95 52.05 34.40
CA MET A 1 -16.13 52.22 33.17
C MET A 1 -14.95 51.25 33.03
N LYS A 2 -14.32 50.75 34.11
CA LYS A 2 -13.22 49.76 34.00
C LYS A 2 -13.70 48.34 33.62
N THR A 3 -14.84 47.90 34.14
CA THR A 3 -15.39 46.55 33.88
C THR A 3 -15.93 46.36 32.46
N PHE A 4 -16.52 47.40 31.85
CA PHE A 4 -16.99 47.35 30.46
C PHE A 4 -15.83 47.26 29.45
N ARG A 5 -14.69 47.90 29.76
CA ARG A 5 -13.48 47.82 28.92
C ARG A 5 -12.83 46.44 28.96
N SER A 6 -12.82 45.77 30.12
CA SER A 6 -12.31 44.40 30.22
C SER A 6 -13.21 43.38 29.51
N PHE A 7 -14.53 43.58 29.53
CA PHE A 7 -15.48 42.67 28.86
C PHE A 7 -15.36 42.74 27.33
N VAL A 8 -15.21 43.96 26.77
CA VAL A 8 -14.99 44.15 25.33
C VAL A 8 -13.65 43.54 24.89
N PHE A 9 -12.61 43.61 25.73
CA PHE A 9 -11.29 43.07 25.40
C PHE A 9 -11.27 41.53 25.38
N VAL A 10 -11.98 40.88 26.31
CA VAL A 10 -12.10 39.41 26.35
C VAL A 10 -12.96 38.90 25.20
N LEU A 11 -14.04 39.61 24.83
CA LEU A 11 -14.87 39.26 23.68
C LEU A 11 -14.10 39.40 22.34
N LEU A 12 -13.27 40.44 22.19
CA LEU A 12 -12.42 40.62 21.01
C LEU A 12 -11.32 39.54 20.90
N MET A 13 -10.75 39.12 22.03
CA MET A 13 -9.72 38.06 22.05
C MET A 13 -10.32 36.68 21.74
N ALA A 14 -11.57 36.43 22.15
CA ALA A 14 -12.29 35.21 21.79
C ALA A 14 -12.63 35.15 20.30
N ILE A 15 -12.93 36.28 19.65
CA ILE A 15 -13.14 36.38 18.19
C ILE A 15 -11.82 36.23 17.42
N LEU A 16 -10.68 36.63 18.01
CA LEU A 16 -9.36 36.47 17.39
C LEU A 16 -8.75 35.07 17.57
N LEU A 17 -9.30 34.25 18.49
CA LEU A 17 -8.91 32.85 18.71
C LEU A 17 -9.92 31.84 18.14
N SER A 18 -11.07 32.32 17.64
CA SER A 18 -12.03 31.51 16.87
C SER A 18 -11.83 31.79 15.38
N GLY A 19 -11.13 30.87 14.73
CA GLY A 19 -10.97 30.85 13.28
C GLY A 19 -9.54 30.60 12.89
N CYS A 20 -9.13 29.33 12.87
CA CYS A 20 -8.30 28.90 11.75
C CYS A 20 -9.03 29.37 10.48
N TYR A 21 -8.43 30.34 9.79
CA TYR A 21 -8.86 30.67 8.44
C TYR A 21 -8.61 29.44 7.59
N ILE A 22 -9.62 28.60 7.42
CA ILE A 22 -9.74 27.85 6.17
C ILE A 22 -9.92 28.93 5.11
N LYS A 23 -8.87 29.19 4.35
CA LYS A 23 -9.01 29.89 3.08
C LYS A 23 -9.75 28.93 2.15
N LEU A 24 -11.07 28.95 2.20
CA LEU A 24 -11.89 28.50 1.09
C LEU A 24 -11.56 29.42 -0.07
N TYR A 25 -10.61 29.00 -0.91
CA TYR A 25 -10.28 29.70 -2.14
C TYR A 25 -11.18 29.16 -3.24
N GLU A 26 -12.39 29.70 -3.28
CA GLU A 26 -13.50 29.27 -4.14
C GLU A 26 -13.32 29.55 -5.65
N GLU A 27 -12.21 30.15 -6.13
CA GLU A 27 -12.06 30.47 -7.57
C GLU A 27 -10.64 30.38 -8.16
N ASN A 28 -9.60 30.09 -7.37
CA ASN A 28 -8.21 30.24 -7.84
C ASN A 28 -7.45 28.93 -8.11
N GLY A 29 -8.04 27.78 -7.81
CA GLY A 29 -7.39 26.48 -8.01
C GLY A 29 -7.38 26.00 -9.46
N LEU A 30 -8.34 26.45 -10.28
CA LEU A 30 -8.48 26.04 -11.68
C LEU A 30 -8.52 27.24 -12.64
N GLU A 31 -7.94 27.03 -13.82
CA GLU A 31 -8.13 27.84 -15.00
C GLU A 31 -9.11 27.13 -15.92
N THR A 32 -10.13 27.84 -16.39
CA THR A 32 -11.04 27.35 -17.41
C THR A 32 -10.72 28.05 -18.72
N ARG A 33 -10.47 27.30 -19.78
CA ARG A 33 -10.28 27.82 -21.14
C ARG A 33 -11.35 27.25 -22.06
N LEU A 34 -11.76 28.05 -23.05
CA LEU A 34 -12.58 27.54 -24.14
C LEU A 34 -11.66 27.11 -25.27
N ASP A 35 -11.87 25.89 -25.74
CA ASP A 35 -11.24 25.34 -26.92
C ASP A 35 -12.33 24.86 -27.88
N GLY A 36 -12.68 25.71 -28.85
CA GLY A 36 -13.87 25.52 -29.67
C GLY A 36 -15.16 25.60 -28.84
N ASN A 37 -15.90 24.49 -28.80
CA ASN A 37 -17.15 24.34 -28.02
C ASN A 37 -16.93 23.62 -26.69
N ASP A 38 -15.69 23.36 -26.31
CA ASP A 38 -15.36 22.56 -25.14
C ASP A 38 -14.81 23.46 -24.02
N MET A 39 -15.12 23.09 -22.79
CA MET A 39 -14.50 23.69 -21.62
C MET A 39 -13.33 22.83 -21.16
N VAL A 40 -12.16 23.44 -21.09
CA VAL A 40 -10.90 22.81 -20.66
C VAL A 40 -10.54 23.33 -19.28
N PHE A 41 -10.26 22.41 -18.35
CA PHE A 41 -9.90 22.69 -16.98
C PHE A 41 -8.41 22.43 -16.79
N ILE A 42 -7.67 23.47 -16.43
CA ILE A 42 -6.22 23.44 -16.21
C ILE A 42 -5.93 23.78 -14.76
N LEU A 43 -5.16 22.95 -14.08
CA LEU A 43 -4.84 23.12 -12.68
C LEU A 43 -3.88 24.29 -12.44
N LYS A 44 -4.16 25.17 -11.46
CA LYS A 44 -3.33 26.35 -11.13
C LYS A 44 -2.40 26.14 -9.93
N SER A 45 -2.58 25.05 -9.18
CA SER A 45 -1.78 24.70 -8.00
C SER A 45 -1.76 23.19 -7.86
N GLU A 46 -0.71 22.60 -7.29
CA GLU A 46 -0.68 21.17 -7.01
C GLU A 46 -1.93 20.68 -6.26
N ALA A 47 -2.37 19.46 -6.56
CA ALA A 47 -3.54 18.82 -5.95
C ALA A 47 -3.31 17.32 -5.75
N GLY A 48 -3.86 16.74 -4.69
CA GLY A 48 -4.02 15.29 -4.55
C GLY A 48 -5.31 14.81 -5.21
N ALA A 49 -6.40 15.56 -5.05
CA ALA A 49 -7.69 15.30 -5.68
C ALA A 49 -8.44 16.60 -5.97
N ILE A 50 -9.41 16.51 -6.85
CA ILE A 50 -10.21 17.64 -7.33
C ILE A 50 -11.66 17.23 -7.36
N GLU A 51 -12.55 18.11 -6.92
CA GLU A 51 -13.99 17.94 -6.99
C GLU A 51 -14.64 19.15 -7.65
N LEU A 52 -15.51 18.89 -8.61
CA LEU A 52 -16.25 19.87 -9.40
C LEU A 52 -17.73 19.57 -9.28
N LEU A 53 -18.52 20.58 -8.94
CA LEU A 53 -19.97 20.54 -9.07
C LEU A 53 -20.40 21.47 -10.20
N ILE A 54 -21.12 20.91 -11.17
CA ILE A 54 -21.64 21.62 -12.33
C ILE A 54 -23.16 21.58 -12.26
N ASP A 55 -23.81 22.73 -12.32
CA ASP A 55 -25.27 22.92 -12.33
C ASP A 55 -25.87 22.60 -13.70
N GLU A 56 -25.51 21.43 -14.21
CA GLU A 56 -26.02 20.83 -15.42
C GLU A 56 -25.81 19.31 -15.34
N THR A 57 -26.74 18.55 -15.91
CA THR A 57 -26.59 17.11 -16.09
C THR A 57 -25.72 16.84 -17.33
N ILE A 58 -24.47 16.45 -17.10
CA ILE A 58 -23.49 16.18 -18.15
C ILE A 58 -23.53 14.69 -18.50
N ASP A 59 -23.56 14.38 -19.80
CA ASP A 59 -23.39 13.02 -20.31
C ASP A 59 -21.95 12.56 -20.07
N PHE A 60 -21.76 11.35 -19.53
CA PHE A 60 -20.43 10.83 -19.21
C PHE A 60 -19.53 10.68 -20.44
N SER A 61 -20.11 10.54 -21.64
CA SER A 61 -19.37 10.51 -22.90
C SER A 61 -18.77 11.86 -23.31
N ALA A 62 -19.30 12.97 -22.79
CA ALA A 62 -18.75 14.31 -23.01
C ALA A 62 -17.54 14.60 -22.09
N LEU A 63 -17.25 13.74 -21.12
CA LEU A 63 -16.17 13.92 -20.15
C LEU A 63 -14.88 13.25 -20.65
N LEU A 64 -13.93 14.09 -21.06
CA LEU A 64 -12.59 13.69 -21.45
C LEU A 64 -11.63 13.93 -20.28
N VAL A 65 -11.14 12.83 -19.71
CA VAL A 65 -10.23 12.82 -18.55
C VAL A 65 -8.98 12.04 -18.98
N PRO A 66 -7.76 12.48 -18.62
CA PRO A 66 -6.54 11.71 -18.91
C PRO A 66 -6.58 10.30 -18.32
N ASP A 67 -5.96 9.34 -19.01
CA ASP A 67 -6.06 7.89 -18.70
C ASP A 67 -5.49 7.50 -17.32
N ASP A 68 -4.60 8.31 -16.76
CA ASP A 68 -3.95 8.06 -15.46
C ASP A 68 -4.80 8.46 -14.25
N TYR A 69 -6.01 8.99 -14.47
CA TYR A 69 -6.92 9.42 -13.40
C TYR A 69 -8.00 8.39 -13.10
N LEU A 70 -8.25 8.21 -11.81
CA LEU A 70 -9.52 7.69 -11.33
C LEU A 70 -10.55 8.83 -11.39
N LYS A 71 -11.74 8.51 -11.90
CA LYS A 71 -12.86 9.45 -12.02
C LYS A 71 -14.12 8.91 -11.37
N ILE A 72 -14.77 9.74 -10.58
CA ILE A 72 -16.10 9.50 -10.02
C ILE A 72 -17.02 10.55 -10.61
N VAL A 73 -18.11 10.11 -11.24
CA VAL A 73 -19.12 11.00 -11.80
C VAL A 73 -20.47 10.61 -11.23
N LYS A 74 -21.17 11.58 -10.64
CA LYS A 74 -22.50 11.38 -10.04
C LYS A 74 -23.45 12.48 -10.47
N HIS A 75 -24.69 12.10 -10.73
CA HIS A 75 -25.79 13.06 -10.85
C HIS A 75 -26.40 13.30 -9.46
N ILE A 76 -26.48 14.57 -9.07
CA ILE A 76 -27.07 15.01 -7.81
C ILE A 76 -28.13 16.04 -8.20
N ASP A 77 -29.40 15.63 -8.12
CA ASP A 77 -30.54 16.39 -8.64
C ASP A 77 -30.35 16.75 -10.13
N GLU A 78 -30.23 18.05 -10.48
CA GLU A 78 -29.98 18.54 -11.84
C GLU A 78 -28.51 18.83 -12.12
N SER A 79 -27.63 18.59 -11.13
CA SER A 79 -26.20 18.86 -11.19
C SER A 79 -25.36 17.59 -11.41
N THR A 80 -24.13 17.77 -11.90
CA THR A 80 -23.12 16.72 -12.04
C THR A 80 -21.94 17.00 -11.11
N LEU A 81 -21.67 16.04 -10.22
CA LEU A 81 -20.44 15.96 -9.43
C LEU A 81 -19.38 15.19 -10.23
N ILE A 82 -18.18 15.75 -10.34
CA ILE A 82 -17.02 15.11 -10.95
C ILE A 82 -15.88 15.17 -9.92
N ALA A 83 -15.43 14.03 -9.44
CA ALA A 83 -14.23 13.94 -8.60
C ALA A 83 -13.12 13.20 -9.34
N LEU A 84 -11.90 13.73 -9.26
CA LEU A 84 -10.71 13.25 -9.96
C LEU A 84 -9.54 13.10 -8.98
N ALA A 85 -8.83 11.98 -9.06
CA ALA A 85 -7.60 11.72 -8.32
C ALA A 85 -6.70 10.76 -9.12
N ARG A 86 -5.41 10.70 -8.80
CA ARG A 86 -4.47 9.74 -9.40
C ARG A 86 -3.42 9.28 -8.40
N GLY A 87 -2.64 8.25 -8.76
CA GLY A 87 -1.60 7.65 -7.91
C GLY A 87 -0.35 8.51 -7.64
N SER A 88 -0.45 9.82 -7.83
CA SER A 88 0.61 10.80 -7.59
C SER A 88 0.02 12.20 -7.52
N THR A 89 0.80 13.18 -7.06
CA THR A 89 0.40 14.59 -7.09
C THR A 89 0.04 15.03 -8.51
N ILE A 90 -1.09 15.72 -8.64
CA ILE A 90 -1.51 16.41 -9.86
C ILE A 90 -0.76 17.72 -9.94
N ASN A 91 0.04 17.92 -11.00
CA ASN A 91 0.92 19.09 -11.08
C ASN A 91 0.19 20.33 -11.58
N GLN A 92 0.69 21.49 -11.17
CA GLN A 92 0.28 22.77 -11.73
C GLN A 92 0.50 22.80 -13.25
N GLY A 93 -0.50 23.29 -13.99
CA GLY A 93 -0.48 23.47 -15.44
C GLY A 93 -1.03 22.29 -16.23
N GLU A 94 -1.40 21.18 -15.58
CA GLU A 94 -1.99 20.02 -16.24
C GLU A 94 -3.45 20.28 -16.66
N GLU A 95 -3.82 19.80 -17.85
CA GLU A 95 -5.22 19.64 -18.26
C GLU A 95 -5.77 18.39 -17.56
N ILE A 96 -6.74 18.61 -16.67
CA ILE A 96 -7.28 17.54 -15.81
C ILE A 96 -8.63 17.02 -16.32
N LEU A 97 -9.35 17.83 -17.07
CA LEU A 97 -10.70 17.56 -17.52
C LEU A 97 -11.01 18.45 -18.72
N ARG A 98 -11.70 17.87 -19.68
CA ARG A 98 -12.38 18.58 -20.76
C ARG A 98 -13.81 18.09 -20.84
N ILE A 99 -14.73 19.03 -20.99
CA ILE A 99 -16.16 18.74 -21.14
C ILE A 99 -16.60 19.24 -22.50
N GLU A 100 -16.93 18.30 -23.38
CA GLU A 100 -17.40 18.61 -24.73
C GLU A 100 -18.75 19.32 -24.68
N GLY A 101 -18.89 20.41 -25.44
CA GLY A 101 -20.13 21.17 -25.56
C GLY A 101 -20.46 22.11 -24.39
N LEU A 102 -19.73 22.04 -23.27
CA LEU A 102 -19.88 22.99 -22.17
C LEU A 102 -19.19 24.30 -22.52
N THR A 103 -19.96 25.40 -22.58
CA THR A 103 -19.43 26.73 -22.96
C THR A 103 -19.64 27.80 -21.91
N GLU A 104 -20.53 27.57 -20.93
CA GLU A 104 -20.89 28.54 -19.91
C GLU A 104 -20.19 28.26 -18.58
N LYS A 105 -19.18 29.06 -18.23
CA LYS A 105 -18.44 28.91 -16.97
C LYS A 105 -19.34 29.09 -15.73
N SER A 106 -20.42 29.86 -15.85
CA SER A 106 -21.38 30.13 -14.77
C SER A 106 -22.08 28.87 -14.25
N LEU A 107 -22.03 27.77 -14.98
CA LEU A 107 -22.59 26.49 -14.55
C LEU A 107 -21.71 25.80 -13.50
N ILE A 108 -20.46 26.21 -13.32
CA ILE A 108 -19.61 25.64 -12.26
C ILE A 108 -20.00 26.28 -10.92
N THR A 109 -20.62 25.50 -10.05
CA THR A 109 -21.12 25.98 -8.75
C THR A 109 -20.15 25.74 -7.61
N SER A 110 -19.29 24.73 -7.71
CA SER A 110 -18.28 24.46 -6.70
C SER A 110 -17.03 23.86 -7.31
N ILE A 111 -15.88 24.30 -6.79
CA ILE A 111 -14.57 23.74 -7.07
C ILE A 111 -13.90 23.50 -5.72
N LYS A 112 -13.52 22.25 -5.44
CA LYS A 112 -12.67 21.92 -4.30
C LYS A 112 -11.38 21.31 -4.80
N ILE A 113 -10.27 21.84 -4.30
CA ILE A 113 -8.94 21.28 -4.52
C ILE A 113 -8.47 20.71 -3.19
N TRP A 114 -8.18 19.42 -3.18
CA TRP A 114 -7.80 18.67 -2.01
C TRP A 114 -6.31 18.40 -2.03
N ASN A 115 -5.66 18.64 -0.90
CA ASN A 115 -4.28 18.23 -0.64
C ASN A 115 -4.22 17.75 0.80
N ILE A 116 -3.74 16.53 1.00
CA ILE A 116 -3.31 16.05 2.30
C ILE A 116 -1.80 16.28 2.41
N CYS A 117 -1.34 16.76 3.56
CA CYS A 117 0.09 16.87 3.80
C CYS A 117 0.65 15.47 4.10
N ASP A 118 1.77 15.11 3.48
CA ASP A 118 2.58 13.94 3.85
C ASP A 118 3.31 14.15 5.21
N THR A 119 2.78 15.00 6.09
CA THR A 119 3.32 15.17 7.43
C THR A 119 3.13 13.87 8.19
N TYR A 120 4.25 13.27 8.57
CA TYR A 120 4.30 12.12 9.46
C TYR A 120 3.52 12.43 10.74
N HIS A 121 2.37 11.78 10.91
CA HIS A 121 1.72 11.65 12.20
C HIS A 121 2.28 10.40 12.85
N GLU A 122 2.77 10.52 14.09
CA GLU A 122 3.19 9.35 14.89
C GLU A 122 2.03 8.35 14.91
N SER A 123 2.31 7.15 14.41
CA SER A 123 1.36 6.05 14.32
C SER A 123 0.81 5.67 15.70
N ASN A 124 -0.50 5.41 15.78
CA ASN A 124 -1.11 4.68 16.90
C ASN A 124 -1.26 3.17 16.61
N GLY A 125 -0.97 2.71 15.39
CA GLY A 125 -1.08 1.32 14.96
C GLY A 125 0.23 0.55 15.13
N THR A 126 0.12 -0.73 15.49
CA THR A 126 1.27 -1.64 15.65
C THR A 126 1.61 -2.41 14.37
N GLU A 127 0.72 -2.45 13.37
CA GLU A 127 0.88 -3.23 12.13
C GLU A 127 0.43 -2.41 10.90
N PRO A 128 1.11 -2.54 9.74
CA PRO A 128 0.72 -1.83 8.52
C PRO A 128 -0.49 -2.48 7.85
N GLU A 129 -1.40 -1.65 7.35
CA GLU A 129 -2.58 -2.07 6.58
C GLU A 129 -2.47 -1.61 5.12
N LEU A 130 -3.06 -2.33 4.16
CA LEU A 130 -3.20 -1.82 2.79
C LEU A 130 -4.51 -1.02 2.70
N LEU A 131 -4.45 0.29 2.94
CA LEU A 131 -5.66 1.11 2.87
C LEU A 131 -6.23 1.13 1.44
N GLY A 132 -7.54 0.97 1.32
CA GLY A 132 -8.22 0.86 0.03
C GLY A 132 -8.44 -0.57 -0.48
N ASP A 133 -7.88 -1.60 0.17
CA ASP A 133 -8.19 -3.02 -0.10
C ASP A 133 -9.47 -3.41 0.64
N PHE A 134 -10.60 -2.91 0.14
CA PHE A 134 -11.91 -3.09 0.77
C PHE A 134 -12.44 -4.51 0.61
N THR A 135 -11.95 -5.26 -0.38
CA THR A 135 -12.29 -6.67 -0.58
C THR A 135 -11.47 -7.60 0.30
N GLY A 136 -10.32 -7.14 0.82
CA GLY A 136 -9.42 -7.89 1.67
C GLY A 136 -8.64 -8.96 0.92
N ASP A 137 -8.48 -8.81 -0.40
CA ASP A 137 -7.80 -9.78 -1.26
C ASP A 137 -6.29 -9.52 -1.41
N GLY A 138 -5.81 -8.45 -0.79
CA GLY A 138 -4.43 -8.03 -0.79
C GLY A 138 -4.06 -7.09 -1.93
N GLN A 139 -5.01 -6.59 -2.71
CA GLN A 139 -4.78 -5.67 -3.82
C GLN A 139 -5.78 -4.50 -3.77
N VAL A 140 -5.32 -3.30 -4.12
CA VAL A 140 -6.23 -2.15 -4.32
C VAL A 140 -6.47 -2.01 -5.82
N GLU A 141 -7.64 -2.40 -6.30
CA GLU A 141 -7.95 -2.37 -7.72
C GLU A 141 -9.39 -1.96 -8.03
N GLY A 142 -9.84 -2.25 -9.25
CA GLY A 142 -11.17 -1.84 -9.73
C GLY A 142 -12.32 -2.38 -8.89
N PHE A 143 -12.16 -3.57 -8.29
CA PHE A 143 -13.20 -4.16 -7.45
C PHE A 143 -13.39 -3.41 -6.13
N ASP A 144 -12.34 -2.79 -5.59
CA ASP A 144 -12.42 -1.90 -4.43
C ASP A 144 -12.92 -0.51 -4.82
N PHE A 145 -12.56 -0.04 -6.02
CA PHE A 145 -12.94 1.29 -6.49
C PHE A 145 -14.44 1.44 -6.73
N ILE A 146 -15.10 0.42 -7.28
CA ILE A 146 -16.54 0.47 -7.60
C ILE A 146 -17.40 0.82 -6.38
N PRO A 147 -17.33 0.08 -5.25
CA PRO A 147 -18.14 0.40 -4.08
C PRO A 147 -17.68 1.69 -3.39
N PHE A 148 -16.39 2.00 -3.37
CA PHE A 148 -15.88 3.31 -2.91
C PHE A 148 -16.53 4.48 -3.67
N ALA A 149 -16.51 4.42 -5.00
CA ALA A 149 -17.10 5.45 -5.86
C ALA A 149 -18.62 5.58 -5.68
N GLN A 150 -19.32 4.47 -5.40
CA GLN A 150 -20.74 4.47 -5.06
C GLN A 150 -21.03 5.17 -3.73
N SER A 151 -20.12 5.05 -2.76
CA SER A 151 -20.25 5.70 -1.46
C SER A 151 -19.70 7.13 -1.39
N TYR A 152 -18.83 7.53 -2.33
CA TYR A 152 -18.26 8.87 -2.39
C TYR A 152 -19.31 10.00 -2.35
N GLY A 153 -19.08 11.04 -1.56
CA GLY A 153 -19.99 12.16 -1.32
C GLY A 153 -21.07 11.90 -0.27
N ASN A 154 -21.16 10.69 0.29
CA ASN A 154 -22.02 10.41 1.44
C ASN A 154 -21.32 10.74 2.77
N ALA A 155 -22.12 11.00 3.79
CA ALA A 155 -21.66 11.29 5.15
C ALA A 155 -22.42 10.46 6.17
N VAL A 156 -21.88 10.34 7.39
CA VAL A 156 -22.45 9.58 8.52
C VAL A 156 -23.95 9.85 8.66
N GLY A 157 -24.72 8.77 8.73
CA GLY A 157 -26.18 8.81 8.82
C GLY A 157 -26.91 8.77 7.46
N SER A 158 -26.17 8.84 6.34
CA SER A 158 -26.74 8.69 4.99
C SER A 158 -26.77 7.21 4.58
N PRO A 159 -27.81 6.72 3.86
CA PRO A 159 -27.91 5.30 3.47
C PRO A 159 -26.78 4.74 2.60
N GLY A 160 -25.95 5.59 2.00
CA GLY A 160 -24.79 5.19 1.18
C GLY A 160 -23.43 5.39 1.86
N TYR A 161 -23.40 5.81 3.13
CA TYR A 161 -22.16 5.92 3.89
C TYR A 161 -21.77 4.57 4.47
N ASP A 162 -20.51 4.19 4.30
CA ASP A 162 -19.87 3.07 4.97
C ASP A 162 -18.55 3.56 5.56
N SER A 163 -18.33 3.29 6.85
CA SER A 163 -17.15 3.78 7.56
C SER A 163 -15.84 3.21 7.03
N ILE A 164 -15.87 2.08 6.32
CA ILE A 164 -14.65 1.50 5.74
C ILE A 164 -14.04 2.39 4.63
N TYR A 165 -14.82 3.29 4.03
CA TYR A 165 -14.36 4.19 2.98
C TYR A 165 -13.92 5.58 3.49
N ASP A 166 -14.16 5.89 4.76
CA ASP A 166 -13.79 7.14 5.44
C ASP A 166 -12.48 6.88 6.22
N MET A 167 -11.37 6.89 5.50
CA MET A 167 -10.05 6.46 5.96
C MET A 167 -9.16 7.64 6.36
N SER A 168 -9.51 8.87 5.95
CA SER A 168 -8.63 10.02 6.04
C SER A 168 -9.40 11.33 6.12
N SER A 169 -8.82 12.32 6.81
CA SER A 169 -9.34 13.69 6.84
C SER A 169 -8.25 14.71 6.56
N LEU A 170 -8.63 15.98 6.33
CA LEU A 170 -7.64 17.06 6.21
C LEU A 170 -6.91 17.36 7.53
N GLU A 171 -7.59 17.16 8.66
CA GLU A 171 -7.02 17.47 9.98
C GLU A 171 -6.08 16.37 10.47
N ASN A 172 -6.39 15.11 10.15
CA ASN A 172 -5.59 13.94 10.51
C ASN A 172 -5.58 12.97 9.32
N PRO A 173 -4.75 13.22 8.31
CA PRO A 173 -4.70 12.39 7.11
C PRO A 173 -4.13 11.00 7.41
N ALA A 174 -4.54 10.03 6.59
CA ALA A 174 -3.86 8.74 6.56
C ALA A 174 -2.38 8.92 6.19
N GLY A 175 -1.53 8.01 6.65
CA GLY A 175 -0.08 8.16 6.56
C GLY A 175 0.65 6.96 5.97
N LYS A 176 1.80 7.24 5.35
CA LYS A 176 2.85 6.27 5.02
C LYS A 176 3.75 6.09 6.25
N ALA A 177 3.22 5.44 7.28
CA ALA A 177 3.83 5.45 8.62
C ALA A 177 5.00 4.46 8.77
N PHE A 178 5.15 3.51 7.85
CA PHE A 178 6.09 2.40 7.94
C PHE A 178 7.23 2.56 6.92
N SER A 179 8.40 2.03 7.25
CA SER A 179 9.59 2.09 6.39
C SER A 179 9.75 0.85 5.50
N GLY A 180 10.80 0.80 4.69
CA GLY A 180 11.09 -0.34 3.82
C GLY A 180 10.01 -0.54 2.75
N ILE A 181 9.51 -1.76 2.60
CA ILE A 181 8.54 -2.13 1.56
C ILE A 181 7.19 -1.41 1.68
N TRP A 182 6.87 -0.87 2.86
CA TRP A 182 5.65 -0.09 3.11
C TRP A 182 5.83 1.41 2.90
N ALA A 183 7.06 1.90 2.65
CA ALA A 183 7.37 3.34 2.63
C ALA A 183 6.60 4.16 1.58
N LYS A 184 6.03 3.49 0.58
CA LYS A 184 5.25 4.12 -0.50
C LYS A 184 3.74 3.94 -0.35
N ILE A 185 3.29 3.11 0.58
CA ILE A 185 1.89 2.72 0.74
C ILE A 185 1.29 3.51 1.90
N TYR A 186 0.13 4.13 1.68
CA TYR A 186 -0.67 4.64 2.80
C TYR A 186 -1.12 3.44 3.62
N SER A 187 -0.56 3.30 4.82
CA SER A 187 -0.66 2.06 5.59
C SER A 187 -1.02 2.26 7.05
N GLN A 188 -1.49 3.46 7.37
CA GLN A 188 -1.99 3.83 8.68
C GLN A 188 -3.19 4.76 8.46
N GLU A 189 -4.36 4.34 8.92
CA GLU A 189 -5.57 5.17 8.86
C GLU A 189 -5.36 6.50 9.58
N GLY A 190 -6.00 7.55 9.04
CA GLY A 190 -6.12 8.84 9.70
C GLY A 190 -7.21 8.84 10.77
N VAL A 191 -7.76 10.02 11.07
CA VAL A 191 -9.01 10.11 11.83
C VAL A 191 -10.15 10.34 10.83
N PRO A 192 -11.12 9.41 10.73
CA PRO A 192 -12.32 9.59 9.90
C PRO A 192 -13.07 10.87 10.29
N ASP A 193 -13.52 11.66 9.31
CA ASP A 193 -14.25 12.92 9.57
C ASP A 193 -15.77 12.83 9.40
N GLY A 194 -16.25 11.63 9.09
CA GLY A 194 -17.65 11.30 8.88
C GLY A 194 -18.12 11.56 7.45
N LYS A 195 -17.21 11.78 6.49
CA LYS A 195 -17.50 12.01 5.07
C LYS A 195 -16.57 11.17 4.23
N ILE A 196 -17.07 10.70 3.10
CA ILE A 196 -16.26 10.02 2.10
C ILE A 196 -16.03 11.03 0.98
N ASP A 197 -14.92 11.77 1.04
CA ASP A 197 -14.62 12.82 0.08
C ASP A 197 -13.15 12.87 -0.34
N GLY A 198 -12.61 14.07 -0.58
CA GLY A 198 -11.32 14.27 -1.23
C GLY A 198 -10.15 13.56 -0.54
N PRO A 199 -9.95 13.70 0.79
CA PRO A 199 -8.88 13.02 1.51
C PRO A 199 -8.89 11.50 1.34
N ASP A 200 -10.06 10.86 1.42
CA ASP A 200 -10.18 9.41 1.23
C ASP A 200 -9.81 9.00 -0.19
N PHE A 201 -10.28 9.79 -1.16
CA PHE A 201 -10.01 9.50 -2.57
C PHE A 201 -8.53 9.69 -2.91
N ILE A 202 -7.84 10.63 -2.26
CA ILE A 202 -6.38 10.76 -2.39
C ILE A 202 -5.70 9.48 -1.91
N VAL A 203 -6.09 8.95 -0.73
CA VAL A 203 -5.50 7.73 -0.17
C VAL A 203 -5.75 6.54 -1.10
N PHE A 204 -7.01 6.35 -1.50
CA PHE A 204 -7.38 5.27 -2.43
C PHE A 204 -6.59 5.36 -3.74
N ALA A 205 -6.54 6.55 -4.36
CA ALA A 205 -5.85 6.73 -5.63
C ALA A 205 -4.33 6.50 -5.53
N ASN A 206 -3.70 6.94 -4.44
CA ASN A 206 -2.28 6.70 -4.19
C ASN A 206 -1.95 5.23 -3.94
N ASN A 207 -2.88 4.47 -3.36
CA ASN A 207 -2.72 3.03 -3.19
C ASN A 207 -3.23 2.20 -4.37
N TYR A 208 -3.92 2.79 -5.34
CA TYR A 208 -4.44 2.05 -6.50
C TYR A 208 -3.32 1.35 -7.28
N GLY A 209 -3.46 0.04 -7.48
CA GLY A 209 -2.46 -0.84 -8.10
C GLY A 209 -1.37 -1.33 -7.13
N PHE A 210 -1.36 -0.89 -5.87
CA PHE A 210 -0.54 -1.51 -4.84
C PHE A 210 -1.17 -2.82 -4.35
N ALA A 211 -0.31 -3.69 -3.84
CA ALA A 211 -0.70 -4.92 -3.19
C ALA A 211 -0.02 -5.00 -1.82
N ASN A 212 -0.60 -5.76 -0.91
CA ASN A 212 -0.09 -5.95 0.42
C ASN A 212 1.29 -6.62 0.26
N PRO A 213 2.39 -5.96 0.66
CA PRO A 213 3.74 -6.48 0.45
C PRO A 213 3.99 -7.84 1.09
N TYR A 214 3.19 -8.26 2.07
CA TYR A 214 3.30 -9.56 2.71
C TYR A 214 2.51 -10.65 1.99
N LEU A 215 1.43 -10.31 1.29
CA LEU A 215 0.57 -11.29 0.62
C LEU A 215 1.16 -11.75 -0.72
N GLY A 216 0.95 -13.03 -1.04
CA GLY A 216 1.43 -13.64 -2.28
C GLY A 216 2.40 -14.80 -2.05
N THR A 217 2.97 -15.30 -3.15
CA THR A 217 3.93 -16.41 -3.13
C THR A 217 5.36 -15.90 -2.99
N TRP A 218 5.99 -16.31 -1.90
CA TRP A 218 7.38 -16.08 -1.58
C TRP A 218 8.20 -17.25 -2.05
N THR A 219 9.21 -16.99 -2.89
CA THR A 219 10.25 -17.98 -3.19
C THR A 219 11.44 -17.69 -2.28
N PHE A 220 12.05 -18.72 -1.71
CA PHE A 220 13.30 -18.58 -0.98
C PHE A 220 14.28 -19.61 -1.53
N THR A 221 15.55 -19.21 -1.61
CA THR A 221 16.66 -20.12 -1.86
C THR A 221 17.73 -19.84 -0.81
N GLY A 222 18.32 -20.89 -0.24
CA GLY A 222 19.21 -20.83 0.90
C GLY A 222 20.38 -21.79 0.77
N ALA A 223 21.52 -21.48 1.39
CA ALA A 223 22.62 -22.42 1.59
C ALA A 223 23.12 -22.39 3.05
N ILE A 224 23.50 -23.57 3.57
CA ILE A 224 24.14 -23.79 4.87
C ILE A 224 25.46 -24.51 4.58
N ASP A 225 26.51 -24.08 5.23
CA ASP A 225 27.84 -24.69 5.20
C ASP A 225 28.25 -24.83 6.67
N TYR A 226 28.48 -26.05 7.15
CA TYR A 226 28.95 -26.27 8.51
C TYR A 226 29.76 -27.56 8.69
N GLU A 227 30.71 -27.51 9.60
CA GLU A 227 31.53 -28.65 10.01
C GLU A 227 30.88 -29.44 11.15
N SER A 228 30.49 -30.68 10.87
CA SER A 228 29.88 -31.64 11.79
C SER A 228 30.91 -32.58 12.38
N SER A 229 30.85 -32.83 13.70
CA SER A 229 31.69 -33.86 14.34
C SER A 229 31.32 -35.29 13.92
N SER A 230 30.15 -35.50 13.33
CA SER A 230 29.66 -36.81 12.87
C SER A 230 29.78 -37.00 11.36
N PHE A 231 29.75 -35.93 10.58
CA PHE A 231 29.63 -35.98 9.11
C PHE A 231 30.65 -35.11 8.37
N GLY A 232 31.69 -34.59 9.04
CA GLY A 232 32.65 -33.69 8.38
C GLY A 232 31.96 -32.44 7.83
N GLN A 233 32.43 -31.97 6.68
CA GLN A 233 31.86 -30.81 6.00
C GLN A 233 30.46 -31.17 5.45
N VAL A 234 29.46 -30.39 5.85
CA VAL A 234 28.08 -30.55 5.41
C VAL A 234 27.61 -29.28 4.72
N ASP A 235 27.24 -29.43 3.46
CA ASP A 235 26.66 -28.38 2.64
C ASP A 235 25.17 -28.69 2.47
N ALA A 236 24.31 -27.71 2.71
CA ALA A 236 22.88 -27.85 2.45
C ALA A 236 22.42 -26.70 1.56
N THR A 237 21.56 -26.99 0.59
CA THR A 237 20.85 -25.97 -0.17
C THR A 237 19.35 -26.19 -0.05
N GLY A 238 18.59 -25.13 0.12
CA GLY A 238 17.15 -25.19 0.26
C GLY A 238 16.49 -24.30 -0.77
N GLU A 239 15.41 -24.76 -1.36
CA GLU A 239 14.52 -23.90 -2.12
C GLU A 239 13.06 -24.19 -1.78
N GLY A 240 12.21 -23.19 -1.92
CA GLY A 240 10.80 -23.47 -1.93
C GLY A 240 9.95 -22.25 -1.97
N THR A 241 8.65 -22.51 -1.83
CA THR A 241 7.62 -21.50 -1.99
C THR A 241 6.68 -21.51 -0.81
N ALA A 242 6.43 -20.35 -0.21
CA ALA A 242 5.40 -20.15 0.79
C ALA A 242 4.40 -19.14 0.27
N THR A 243 3.10 -19.46 0.26
CA THR A 243 2.06 -18.49 -0.09
C THR A 243 1.40 -17.97 1.18
N ILE A 244 1.36 -16.64 1.31
CA ILE A 244 0.61 -15.93 2.35
C ILE A 244 -0.71 -15.49 1.72
N GLN A 245 -1.82 -16.03 2.20
CA GLN A 245 -3.12 -15.90 1.53
C GLN A 245 -4.05 -14.83 2.13
N SER A 246 -3.78 -14.37 3.35
CA SER A 246 -4.65 -13.41 4.04
C SER A 246 -3.93 -12.69 5.18
N SER A 247 -4.55 -11.62 5.69
CA SER A 247 -4.07 -10.78 6.80
C SER A 247 -3.84 -11.53 8.12
N ASN A 248 -4.43 -12.71 8.30
CA ASN A 248 -4.13 -13.60 9.43
C ASN A 248 -2.87 -14.48 9.22
N PHE A 249 -2.14 -14.25 8.13
CA PHE A 249 -0.90 -14.94 7.77
C PHE A 249 -1.04 -16.46 7.70
N ASN A 250 -2.17 -16.97 7.19
CA ASN A 250 -2.29 -18.40 6.90
C ASN A 250 -1.32 -18.79 5.78
N LEU A 251 -0.34 -19.63 6.14
CA LEU A 251 0.74 -20.07 5.24
C LEU A 251 0.41 -21.43 4.63
N VAL A 252 0.53 -21.52 3.31
CA VAL A 252 0.45 -22.79 2.58
C VAL A 252 1.56 -22.83 1.53
N GLY A 253 2.40 -23.87 1.56
CA GLY A 253 3.46 -24.02 0.58
C GLY A 253 4.37 -25.20 0.87
N ASN A 254 5.05 -25.67 -0.17
CA ASN A 254 6.03 -26.73 -0.06
C ASN A 254 7.42 -26.11 -0.08
N VAL A 255 8.28 -26.61 0.78
CA VAL A 255 9.69 -26.33 0.74
C VAL A 255 10.46 -27.63 0.64
N THR A 256 11.48 -27.64 -0.21
CA THR A 256 12.39 -28.76 -0.36
C THR A 256 13.79 -28.34 0.04
N MET A 257 14.43 -29.12 0.90
CA MET A 257 15.85 -28.96 1.17
C MET A 257 16.63 -30.15 0.64
N TYR A 258 17.79 -29.84 0.10
CA TYR A 258 18.79 -30.75 -0.42
C TYR A 258 20.01 -30.64 0.51
N PHE A 259 20.51 -31.76 0.99
CA PHE A 259 21.73 -31.79 1.79
C PHE A 259 22.73 -32.71 1.14
N GLU A 260 23.98 -32.28 1.16
CA GLU A 260 25.15 -32.99 0.69
C GLU A 260 26.16 -33.03 1.85
N ALA A 261 26.72 -34.20 2.14
CA ALA A 261 27.67 -34.37 3.22
C ALA A 261 28.86 -35.22 2.78
N ASP A 262 30.06 -34.72 3.01
CA ASP A 262 31.32 -35.41 2.79
C ASP A 262 31.94 -35.82 4.14
N TYR A 263 32.06 -37.13 4.38
CA TYR A 263 32.51 -37.68 5.67
C TYR A 263 33.45 -38.87 5.51
N GLU A 264 34.13 -39.27 6.58
CA GLU A 264 34.93 -40.50 6.61
C GLU A 264 34.21 -41.60 7.38
N ASP A 265 34.23 -42.84 6.87
CA ASP A 265 33.71 -44.01 7.58
C ASP A 265 34.60 -44.43 8.76
N GLU A 266 34.16 -45.43 9.54
CA GLU A 266 34.93 -45.95 10.70
C GLU A 266 36.32 -46.51 10.33
N SER A 267 36.58 -46.75 9.04
CA SER A 267 37.87 -47.19 8.50
C SER A 267 38.71 -46.05 7.90
N GLY A 268 38.22 -44.81 7.96
CA GLY A 268 38.86 -43.62 7.40
C GLY A 268 38.70 -43.46 5.89
N ASN A 269 37.73 -44.15 5.26
CA ASN A 269 37.46 -43.98 3.84
C ASN A 269 36.52 -42.79 3.62
N PRO A 270 36.81 -41.88 2.68
CA PRO A 270 35.90 -40.80 2.35
C PRO A 270 34.62 -41.33 1.69
N LEU A 271 33.49 -40.76 2.08
CA LEU A 271 32.13 -41.05 1.63
C LEU A 271 31.39 -39.74 1.37
N HIS A 272 30.42 -39.81 0.45
CA HIS A 272 29.53 -38.72 0.08
C HIS A 272 28.08 -39.18 0.20
N SER A 273 27.19 -38.31 0.70
CA SER A 273 25.76 -38.60 0.82
C SER A 273 24.92 -37.40 0.39
N GLU A 274 23.92 -37.67 -0.46
CA GLU A 274 22.89 -36.72 -0.87
C GLU A 274 21.55 -37.10 -0.24
N MET A 275 20.80 -36.12 0.26
CA MET A 275 19.46 -36.34 0.81
C MET A 275 18.53 -35.18 0.47
N THR A 276 17.24 -35.48 0.38
CA THR A 276 16.18 -34.50 0.18
C THR A 276 15.13 -34.62 1.26
N THR A 277 14.65 -33.49 1.77
CA THR A 277 13.53 -33.46 2.71
C THR A 277 12.50 -32.41 2.34
N THR A 278 11.28 -32.61 2.84
CA THR A 278 10.18 -31.63 2.77
C THR A 278 10.05 -30.95 4.12
N ILE A 279 9.90 -29.63 4.13
CA ILE A 279 9.77 -28.86 5.37
C ILE A 279 8.34 -28.96 5.91
N ASN A 280 8.24 -29.03 7.23
CA ASN A 280 6.95 -29.15 7.92
C ASN A 280 6.26 -27.79 8.09
N ASN A 281 7.04 -26.74 8.35
CA ASN A 281 6.53 -25.40 8.60
C ASN A 281 7.54 -24.29 8.27
N VAL A 282 7.04 -23.14 7.82
CA VAL A 282 7.80 -21.90 7.68
C VAL A 282 7.07 -20.82 8.47
N SER A 283 7.77 -19.96 9.18
CA SER A 283 7.19 -18.81 9.89
C SER A 283 8.02 -17.56 9.67
N PHE A 284 7.35 -16.41 9.67
CA PHE A 284 7.96 -15.10 9.51
C PHE A 284 7.58 -14.22 10.69
N ASP A 285 8.56 -13.48 11.20
CA ASP A 285 8.44 -12.42 12.19
C ASP A 285 8.91 -11.14 11.50
N PHE A 286 7.97 -10.41 10.91
CA PHE A 286 8.27 -9.20 10.15
C PHE A 286 8.72 -8.04 11.06
N ASP A 287 8.26 -8.02 12.32
CA ASP A 287 8.61 -6.98 13.30
C ASP A 287 10.10 -7.04 13.67
N ASN A 288 10.60 -8.26 13.89
CA ASN A 288 12.00 -8.48 14.20
C ASN A 288 12.85 -8.73 12.96
N LEU A 289 12.24 -8.73 11.77
CA LEU A 289 12.87 -9.10 10.51
C LEU A 289 13.56 -10.47 10.62
N ILE A 290 12.84 -11.49 11.07
CA ILE A 290 13.34 -12.86 11.23
C ILE A 290 12.45 -13.82 10.45
N MET A 291 13.06 -14.73 9.71
CA MET A 291 12.40 -15.90 9.14
C MET A 291 12.84 -17.14 9.93
N THR A 292 11.91 -18.01 10.29
CA THR A 292 12.19 -19.31 10.88
C THR A 292 11.63 -20.42 9.99
N ILE A 293 12.41 -21.47 9.76
CA ILE A 293 12.00 -22.64 8.99
C ILE A 293 12.17 -23.86 9.88
N ASP A 294 11.10 -24.64 10.09
CA ASP A 294 11.10 -25.87 10.88
C ASP A 294 10.86 -27.08 9.95
N ALA A 295 11.83 -27.99 9.87
CA ALA A 295 11.78 -29.18 9.04
C ALA A 295 12.12 -30.44 9.84
N THR A 296 11.73 -31.61 9.34
CA THR A 296 12.20 -32.90 9.85
C THR A 296 12.93 -33.62 8.71
N VAL A 297 14.13 -34.14 8.98
CA VAL A 297 15.02 -34.79 7.99
C VAL A 297 15.26 -36.23 8.41
N GLU A 298 15.20 -37.18 7.48
CA GLU A 298 15.59 -38.57 7.74
C GLU A 298 17.12 -38.72 7.83
N ASP A 299 17.58 -39.62 8.68
CA ASP A 299 19.00 -39.91 8.89
C ASP A 299 19.67 -40.40 7.59
N PRO A 300 20.72 -39.71 7.11
CA PRO A 300 21.38 -40.05 5.85
C PRO A 300 22.05 -41.43 5.87
N THR A 301 22.32 -42.00 7.04
CA THR A 301 22.90 -43.34 7.18
C THR A 301 21.89 -44.47 6.93
N GLY A 302 20.62 -44.14 6.67
CA GLY A 302 19.55 -45.13 6.46
C GLY A 302 19.11 -45.81 7.75
N SER A 303 19.40 -45.23 8.92
CA SER A 303 19.02 -45.78 10.22
C SER A 303 17.50 -45.76 10.47
N GLY A 304 16.74 -44.99 9.69
CA GLY A 304 15.31 -44.74 9.87
C GLY A 304 14.98 -43.74 10.99
N SER A 305 15.99 -43.08 11.56
CA SER A 305 15.81 -41.98 12.52
C SER A 305 15.48 -40.67 11.79
N THR A 306 14.88 -39.71 12.49
CA THR A 306 14.65 -38.36 11.97
C THR A 306 15.21 -37.29 12.91
N TYR A 307 15.53 -36.12 12.34
CA TYR A 307 16.06 -34.96 13.04
C TYR A 307 15.22 -33.72 12.73
N ASP A 308 14.87 -32.96 13.77
CA ASP A 308 14.24 -31.65 13.58
C ASP A 308 15.32 -30.59 13.31
N VAL A 309 15.16 -29.86 12.22
CA VAL A 309 16.05 -28.79 11.78
C VAL A 309 15.29 -27.48 11.87
N ARG A 310 15.86 -26.51 12.59
CA ARG A 310 15.36 -25.13 12.67
C ARG A 310 16.37 -24.18 12.04
N LEU A 311 16.00 -23.56 10.94
CA LEU A 311 16.79 -22.51 10.29
C LEU A 311 16.25 -21.13 10.69
N ARG A 312 17.16 -20.17 10.86
CA ARG A 312 16.80 -18.76 11.11
C ARG A 312 17.58 -17.85 10.18
N GLY A 313 16.87 -17.02 9.43
CA GLY A 313 17.45 -15.93 8.64
C GLY A 313 16.98 -14.58 9.17
N ALA A 314 17.80 -13.53 9.04
CA ALA A 314 17.29 -12.17 9.15
C ALA A 314 16.57 -11.79 7.84
N LEU A 315 15.79 -10.72 7.88
CA LEU A 315 15.18 -10.09 6.73
C LEU A 315 15.83 -8.70 6.59
N ARG A 316 16.06 -8.26 5.36
CA ARG A 316 16.52 -6.91 5.03
C ARG A 316 15.62 -6.31 3.97
N THR A 317 15.51 -5.00 3.93
CA THR A 317 14.79 -4.31 2.87
C THR A 317 15.80 -3.61 1.95
N VAL A 318 15.63 -3.74 0.62
CA VAL A 318 16.39 -2.96 -0.37
C VAL A 318 15.39 -2.35 -1.36
N GLY A 319 15.21 -1.03 -1.26
CA GLY A 319 14.15 -0.35 -2.01
C GLY A 319 12.77 -0.92 -1.63
N ASP A 320 12.04 -1.39 -2.64
CA ASP A 320 10.67 -1.90 -2.50
C ASP A 320 10.61 -3.44 -2.32
N ALA A 321 11.76 -4.10 -2.12
CA ALA A 321 11.86 -5.54 -1.97
C ALA A 321 12.35 -5.94 -0.56
N LEU A 322 11.74 -7.00 0.00
CA LEU A 322 12.17 -7.65 1.23
C LEU A 322 13.02 -8.85 0.86
N TYR A 323 14.23 -8.93 1.37
CA TYR A 323 15.17 -10.03 1.20
C TYR A 323 15.33 -10.75 2.52
N ALA A 324 15.72 -12.02 2.49
CA ALA A 324 16.35 -12.61 3.65
C ALA A 324 17.86 -12.34 3.60
N GLU A 325 18.44 -11.90 4.70
CA GLU A 325 19.87 -11.65 4.91
C GLU A 325 20.32 -12.36 6.19
N VAL A 326 21.61 -12.58 6.37
CA VAL A 326 22.13 -13.28 7.54
C VAL A 326 23.20 -12.41 8.18
N PRO A 327 23.18 -12.22 9.51
CA PRO A 327 24.27 -11.53 10.18
C PRO A 327 25.50 -12.43 10.12
N SER A 328 26.47 -12.04 9.29
CA SER A 328 27.84 -12.60 9.14
C SER A 328 28.15 -13.89 9.92
N GLY A 329 28.29 -14.99 9.20
CA GLY A 329 28.64 -16.31 9.71
C GLY A 329 27.54 -17.32 9.34
N ASP A 330 27.66 -17.83 8.12
CA ASP A 330 26.95 -18.99 7.54
C ASP A 330 25.42 -18.94 7.57
N ILE A 331 24.86 -18.33 6.52
CA ILE A 331 23.71 -18.77 5.70
C ILE A 331 23.66 -17.78 4.52
N TYR A 332 23.44 -18.25 3.29
CA TYR A 332 23.22 -17.36 2.13
C TYR A 332 21.79 -17.53 1.64
N LEU A 333 20.94 -16.50 1.74
CA LEU A 333 19.65 -16.46 1.06
C LEU A 333 19.71 -15.57 -0.18
N LEU A 334 19.45 -16.14 -1.36
CA LEU A 334 19.37 -15.41 -2.62
C LEU A 334 17.90 -15.31 -3.07
N ASN A 335 17.47 -14.07 -3.38
CA ASN A 335 16.24 -13.72 -4.11
C ASN A 335 14.88 -14.28 -3.63
N PRO A 336 14.15 -13.53 -2.81
CA PRO A 336 12.69 -13.45 -2.92
C PRO A 336 12.31 -12.48 -4.05
N GLU A 337 11.95 -13.02 -5.20
CA GLU A 337 11.32 -12.26 -6.29
C GLU A 337 9.80 -12.45 -6.26
N ARG A 338 9.04 -11.38 -6.02
CA ARG A 338 7.62 -11.31 -6.43
C ARG A 338 7.60 -11.27 -7.97
N LYS A 339 7.43 -12.42 -8.64
CA LYS A 339 7.31 -12.45 -10.11
C LYS A 339 5.89 -12.09 -10.56
N VAL A 340 5.66 -10.81 -10.84
CA VAL A 340 4.59 -10.39 -11.77
C VAL A 340 5.21 -10.30 -13.17
N GLY A 341 5.13 -11.39 -13.96
CA GLY A 341 5.55 -11.42 -15.37
C GLY A 341 6.76 -12.32 -15.69
N THR A 342 6.69 -13.01 -16.84
CA THR A 342 7.72 -13.88 -17.43
C THR A 342 8.88 -13.09 -18.02
N TRP A 343 10.16 -13.47 -17.81
CA TRP A 343 11.29 -13.46 -18.79
C TRP A 343 12.53 -14.20 -18.22
N SER A 344 13.52 -14.48 -19.09
CA SER A 344 14.68 -15.38 -18.95
C SER A 344 16.02 -14.65 -18.78
N GLY A 345 17.04 -15.32 -18.23
CA GLY A 345 18.42 -14.80 -18.19
C GLY A 345 19.44 -15.79 -17.58
N SER A 346 20.59 -15.95 -18.24
CA SER A 346 21.61 -16.99 -18.01
C SER A 346 22.81 -16.54 -17.16
N LYS A 347 23.39 -17.53 -16.46
CA LYS A 347 24.70 -17.71 -15.79
C LYS A 347 25.72 -16.54 -15.75
N GLN A 348 26.21 -16.23 -14.54
CA GLN A 348 27.62 -15.93 -14.29
C GLN A 348 28.33 -17.17 -13.75
#